data_AF-A0A7J8V7P7-F1
#
_entry.id   AF-A0A7J8V7P7-F1
#
_cell.length_a   1.000
_cell.length_b   1.000
_cell.length_c   1.000
_cell.angle_alpha   90.00
_cell.angle_beta   90.00
_cell.angle_gamma   90.00
#
_symmetry.space_group_name_H-M   'P 1'
#
loop_
_entity.id
_entity.type
_entity.pdbx_description
1 polymer ?
#
loop_
_entity_poly.entity_id
_entity_poly.type
_entity_poly.pdbx_seq_one_letter_code
_entity_poly.pdbx_strand_id
1 'polypeptide(L)'
;RIPLDFLQGDKFCAAAANYVKPLLTKGVPSLFSDLSPLYDQPGKADILEQLILELEHSISGDGRYPDRTEKEPPSTLLWILFFLAQHYDRRGQYDIALSKIDEAIQHTPTVIDLYSVKSRILKHAGDFVAAASLADEARCMDLADRYINSESVKRMLQADQ
;
A
#
# COMPACT_ATOMS: atom_id res chain seq x y z
N ARG A 1 4.07 6.38 16.61
CA ARG A 1 2.95 7.08 15.96
C ARG A 1 2.69 8.49 16.49
N ILE A 2 2.53 8.67 17.81
CA ILE A 2 2.16 9.96 18.48
C ILE A 2 2.87 11.22 17.92
N PRO A 3 4.21 11.24 17.69
CA PRO A 3 4.87 12.42 17.12
C PRO A 3 4.35 12.86 15.76
N LEU A 4 3.93 11.92 14.93
CA LEU A 4 3.46 12.19 13.56
C LEU A 4 2.12 12.92 13.55
N ASP A 5 1.36 12.92 14.63
CA ASP A 5 0.05 13.59 14.68
C ASP A 5 0.17 15.10 14.83
N PHE A 6 1.26 15.59 15.43
CA PHE A 6 1.44 17.03 15.72
C PHE A 6 2.62 17.69 15.00
N LEU A 7 3.64 16.92 14.56
CA LEU A 7 4.75 17.49 13.80
C LEU A 7 4.29 17.93 12.40
N GLN A 8 4.98 18.92 11.83
CA GLN A 8 4.74 19.50 10.51
C GLN A 8 6.05 19.73 9.76
N GLY A 9 5.98 19.87 8.42
CA GLY A 9 7.11 20.20 7.55
C GLY A 9 8.30 19.24 7.71
N ASP A 10 9.52 19.78 7.74
CA ASP A 10 10.76 18.99 7.80
C ASP A 10 10.84 18.07 9.03
N LYS A 11 10.33 18.54 10.17
CA LYS A 11 10.30 17.73 11.40
C LYS A 11 9.36 16.53 11.23
N PHE A 12 8.24 16.72 10.54
CA PHE A 12 7.35 15.62 10.20
C PHE A 12 8.02 14.66 9.21
N CYS A 13 8.67 15.16 8.17
CA CYS A 13 9.38 14.33 7.19
C CYS A 13 10.42 13.42 7.87
N ALA A 14 11.30 13.99 8.70
CA ALA A 14 12.31 13.22 9.43
C ALA A 14 11.68 12.18 10.39
N ALA A 15 10.63 12.55 11.12
CA ALA A 15 9.93 11.62 12.00
C ALA A 15 9.22 10.50 11.22
N ALA A 16 8.61 10.84 10.07
CA ALA A 16 7.93 9.88 9.20
C ALA A 16 8.93 8.89 8.61
N ALA A 17 10.09 9.36 8.12
CA ALA A 17 11.16 8.50 7.60
C ALA A 17 11.61 7.46 8.63
N ASN A 18 11.86 7.90 9.87
CA ASN A 18 12.23 7.00 10.98
C ASN A 18 11.13 6.00 11.35
N TYR A 19 9.86 6.37 11.13
CA TYR A 19 8.72 5.52 11.43
C TYR A 19 8.46 4.47 10.35
N VAL A 20 8.49 4.87 9.07
CA VAL A 20 8.09 3.99 7.95
C VAL A 20 9.16 2.96 7.61
N LYS A 21 10.45 3.34 7.56
CA LYS A 21 11.55 2.45 7.16
C LYS A 21 11.54 1.10 7.88
N PRO A 22 11.54 1.03 9.22
CA PRO A 22 11.55 -0.27 9.91
C PRO A 22 10.27 -1.10 9.68
N LEU A 23 9.13 -0.47 9.38
CA LEU A 23 7.87 -1.16 9.12
C LEU A 23 7.83 -1.71 7.68
N LEU A 24 8.39 -0.98 6.72
CA LEU A 24 8.60 -1.44 5.35
C LEU A 24 9.59 -2.61 5.29
N THR A 25 10.73 -2.50 5.97
CA THR A 25 11.73 -3.57 6.07
C THR A 25 11.15 -4.86 6.66
N LYS A 26 10.30 -4.72 7.70
CA LYS A 26 9.62 -5.85 8.35
C LYS A 26 8.42 -6.39 7.57
N GLY A 27 7.95 -5.65 6.57
CA GLY A 27 6.79 -6.02 5.79
C GLY A 27 5.47 -5.98 6.54
N VAL A 28 5.21 -4.89 7.25
CA VAL A 28 3.96 -4.70 8.00
C VAL A 28 2.84 -4.23 7.05
N PRO A 29 1.81 -5.06 6.76
CA PRO A 29 0.77 -4.71 5.77
C PRO A 29 -0.13 -3.56 6.23
N SER A 30 -0.25 -3.35 7.54
CA SER A 30 -1.13 -2.34 8.13
C SER A 30 -0.53 -0.92 8.17
N LEU A 31 0.70 -0.72 7.67
CA LEU A 31 1.39 0.57 7.71
C LEU A 31 0.57 1.71 7.11
N PHE A 32 -0.02 1.51 5.93
CA PHE A 32 -0.85 2.54 5.30
C PHE A 32 -2.07 2.88 6.15
N SER A 33 -2.77 1.89 6.69
CA SER A 33 -3.95 2.10 7.52
C SER A 33 -3.64 2.93 8.78
N ASP A 34 -2.45 2.75 9.36
CA ASP A 34 -1.97 3.54 10.50
C ASP A 34 -1.63 5.00 10.14
N LEU A 35 -1.14 5.25 8.92
CA LEU A 35 -0.81 6.59 8.43
C LEU A 35 -1.99 7.30 7.73
N SER A 36 -3.02 6.57 7.30
CA SER A 36 -4.18 7.09 6.56
C SER A 36 -4.85 8.30 7.24
N PRO A 37 -5.04 8.36 8.57
CA PRO A 37 -5.60 9.54 9.23
C PRO A 37 -4.78 10.83 9.04
N LEU A 38 -3.49 10.74 8.68
CA LEU A 38 -2.67 11.93 8.42
C LEU A 38 -3.00 12.60 7.09
N TYR A 39 -3.66 11.90 6.16
CA TYR A 39 -3.99 12.43 4.85
C TYR A 39 -5.05 13.53 4.92
N ASP A 40 -5.81 13.57 6.01
CA ASP A 40 -6.77 14.65 6.28
C ASP A 40 -6.10 15.91 6.84
N GLN A 41 -4.80 15.86 7.13
CA GLN A 41 -4.02 17.00 7.59
C GLN A 41 -3.27 17.66 6.42
N PRO A 42 -3.32 19.00 6.30
CA PRO A 42 -2.70 19.71 5.18
C PRO A 42 -1.21 19.39 5.01
N GLY A 43 -0.80 19.06 3.78
CA GLY A 43 0.60 18.85 3.37
C GLY A 43 1.22 17.50 3.76
N LYS A 44 0.64 16.74 4.71
CA LYS A 44 1.22 15.47 5.16
C LYS A 44 1.16 14.38 4.10
N ALA A 45 0.08 14.34 3.32
CA ALA A 45 -0.05 13.39 2.20
C ALA A 45 1.07 13.59 1.16
N ASP A 46 1.39 14.84 0.80
CA ASP A 46 2.42 15.17 -0.18
C ASP A 46 3.83 14.85 0.36
N ILE A 47 4.10 15.14 1.65
CA ILE A 47 5.38 14.78 2.28
C ILE A 47 5.55 13.26 2.31
N LEU A 48 4.50 12.51 2.65
CA LEU A 48 4.55 11.04 2.63
C LEU A 48 4.76 10.49 1.22
N GLU A 49 4.12 11.08 0.20
CA GLU A 49 4.33 10.69 -1.20
C GLU A 49 5.81 10.85 -1.59
N GLN A 50 6.36 12.05 -1.41
CA GLN A 50 7.75 12.37 -1.75
C GLN A 50 8.73 11.45 -1.03
N LEU A 51 8.52 11.24 0.28
CA LEU A 51 9.34 10.34 1.08
C LEU A 51 9.31 8.91 0.52
N ILE A 52 8.13 8.34 0.27
CA ILE A 52 8.03 6.94 -0.15
C ILE A 52 8.56 6.75 -1.57
N LEU A 53 8.39 7.73 -2.47
CA LEU A 53 8.99 7.71 -3.82
C LEU A 53 10.52 7.77 -3.77
N GLU A 54 11.10 8.56 -2.86
CA GLU A 54 12.56 8.58 -2.65
C GLU A 54 13.06 7.21 -2.18
N LEU A 55 12.35 6.57 -1.25
CA LEU A 55 12.67 5.22 -0.79
C LEU A 55 12.53 4.19 -1.91
N GLU A 56 11.47 4.27 -2.72
CA GLU A 56 11.28 3.42 -3.89
C GLU A 56 12.47 3.50 -4.85
N HIS A 57 12.89 4.72 -5.20
CA HIS A 57 14.01 4.96 -6.10
C HIS A 57 15.33 4.38 -5.54
N SER A 58 15.62 4.66 -4.27
CA SER A 58 16.83 4.18 -3.59
C SER A 58 16.87 2.65 -3.48
N ILE A 59 15.75 2.02 -3.13
CA ILE A 59 15.66 0.57 -2.99
C ILE A 59 15.73 -0.12 -4.35
N SER A 60 15.10 0.43 -5.38
CA SER A 60 15.13 -0.15 -6.74
C SER A 60 16.51 -0.04 -7.38
N GLY A 61 17.26 1.05 -7.13
CA GLY A 61 18.61 1.25 -7.67
C GLY A 61 19.70 0.52 -6.89
N ASP A 62 19.77 0.77 -5.58
CA ASP A 62 20.91 0.34 -4.75
C ASP A 62 20.56 -0.76 -3.74
N GLY A 63 19.28 -1.10 -3.58
CA GLY A 63 18.81 -2.08 -2.61
C GLY A 63 19.00 -1.66 -1.15
N ARG A 64 19.15 -0.37 -0.88
CA ARG A 64 19.35 0.19 0.47
C ARG A 64 18.61 1.51 0.66
N TYR A 65 18.36 1.91 1.90
CA TYR A 65 17.87 3.26 2.19
C TYR A 65 18.97 4.32 2.00
N PRO A 66 18.63 5.57 1.64
CA PRO A 66 19.61 6.62 1.35
C PRO A 66 20.63 6.91 2.47
N ASP A 67 20.21 6.70 3.71
CA ASP A 67 20.96 6.97 4.94
C ASP A 67 21.59 5.70 5.57
N ARG A 68 21.52 4.55 4.89
CA ARG A 68 22.04 3.27 5.39
C ARG A 68 23.00 2.61 4.43
N THR A 69 23.97 1.91 5.00
CA THR A 69 24.95 1.12 4.23
C THR A 69 24.47 -0.31 3.97
N GLU A 70 23.62 -0.83 4.85
CA GLU A 70 23.07 -2.19 4.81
C GLU A 70 22.04 -2.34 3.68
N LYS A 71 22.06 -3.51 3.02
CA LYS A 71 21.03 -3.85 2.03
C LYS A 71 19.75 -4.26 2.73
N GLU A 72 18.64 -3.80 2.20
CA GLU A 72 17.31 -4.17 2.66
C GLU A 72 16.87 -5.50 2.01
N PRO A 73 15.98 -6.26 2.66
CA PRO A 73 15.39 -7.46 2.06
C PRO A 73 14.66 -7.12 0.74
N PRO A 74 14.63 -8.02 -0.26
CA PRO A 74 13.91 -7.79 -1.52
C PRO A 74 12.42 -7.46 -1.30
N SER A 75 11.80 -8.03 -0.26
CA SER A 75 10.42 -7.73 0.12
C SER A 75 10.19 -6.27 0.48
N THR A 76 11.22 -5.50 0.81
CA THR A 76 11.07 -4.07 1.13
C THR A 76 10.49 -3.29 -0.07
N LEU A 77 10.94 -3.59 -1.29
CA LEU A 77 10.40 -2.97 -2.50
C LEU A 77 8.92 -3.32 -2.67
N LEU A 78 8.55 -4.59 -2.46
CA LEU A 78 7.16 -5.04 -2.50
C LEU A 78 6.27 -4.22 -1.57
N TRP A 79 6.69 -4.00 -0.32
CA TRP A 79 5.91 -3.25 0.66
C TRP A 79 5.87 -1.74 0.39
N ILE A 80 6.90 -1.19 -0.27
CA ILE A 80 6.89 0.18 -0.78
C ILE A 80 5.84 0.33 -1.90
N LEU A 81 5.85 -0.58 -2.89
CA LEU A 81 4.87 -0.61 -3.98
C LEU A 81 3.45 -0.77 -3.44
N PHE A 82 3.27 -1.66 -2.46
CA PHE A 82 2.00 -1.86 -1.76
C PHE A 82 1.50 -0.58 -1.09
N PHE A 83 2.39 0.13 -0.37
CA PHE A 83 2.05 1.41 0.25
C PHE A 83 1.66 2.46 -0.81
N LEU A 84 2.43 2.59 -1.90
CA LEU A 84 2.16 3.53 -2.98
C LEU A 84 0.82 3.25 -3.66
N ALA A 85 0.47 1.97 -3.88
CA ALA A 85 -0.84 1.61 -4.41
C ALA A 85 -1.98 2.11 -3.52
N GLN A 86 -1.89 1.89 -2.21
CA GLN A 86 -2.90 2.38 -1.25
C GLN A 86 -2.92 3.91 -1.14
N HIS A 87 -1.75 4.55 -1.26
CA HIS A 87 -1.61 6.00 -1.31
C HIS A 87 -2.37 6.59 -2.50
N TYR A 88 -2.10 6.11 -3.72
CA TYR A 88 -2.73 6.63 -4.92
C TYR A 88 -4.23 6.30 -4.96
N ASP A 89 -4.65 5.14 -4.44
CA ASP A 89 -6.05 4.80 -4.22
C ASP A 89 -6.76 5.86 -3.36
N ARG A 90 -6.15 6.21 -2.22
CA ARG A 90 -6.68 7.22 -1.28
C ARG A 90 -6.72 8.64 -1.87
N ARG A 91 -5.86 8.92 -2.86
CA ARG A 91 -5.83 10.19 -3.60
C ARG A 91 -6.72 10.19 -4.85
N GLY A 92 -7.42 9.10 -5.16
CA GLY A 92 -8.27 8.99 -6.35
C GLY A 92 -7.49 8.83 -7.67
N GLN A 93 -6.21 8.52 -7.61
CA GLN A 93 -5.33 8.35 -8.77
C GLN A 93 -5.27 6.86 -9.14
N TYR A 94 -6.40 6.32 -9.58
CA TYR A 94 -6.59 4.86 -9.70
C TYR A 94 -5.66 4.19 -10.71
N ASP A 95 -5.35 4.83 -11.84
CA ASP A 95 -4.45 4.26 -12.85
C ASP A 95 -3.03 4.03 -12.29
N ILE A 96 -2.52 5.00 -11.51
CA ILE A 96 -1.21 4.90 -10.86
C ILE A 96 -1.26 3.84 -9.75
N ALA A 97 -2.35 3.81 -8.98
CA ALA A 97 -2.56 2.82 -7.94
C ALA A 97 -2.55 1.39 -8.51
N LEU A 98 -3.23 1.16 -9.64
CA LEU A 98 -3.24 -0.10 -10.37
C LEU A 98 -1.87 -0.47 -10.90
N SER A 99 -1.13 0.49 -11.50
CA SER A 99 0.23 0.25 -11.96
C SER A 99 1.16 -0.20 -10.83
N LYS A 100 1.09 0.44 -9.66
CA LYS A 100 1.95 0.10 -8.51
C LYS A 100 1.60 -1.26 -7.91
N ILE A 101 0.32 -1.59 -7.78
CA ILE A 101 -0.08 -2.89 -7.24
C ILE A 101 0.21 -4.03 -8.22
N ASP A 102 0.15 -3.78 -9.53
CA ASP A 102 0.53 -4.77 -10.54
C ASP A 102 2.02 -5.07 -10.53
N GLU A 103 2.86 -4.04 -10.34
CA GLU A 103 4.30 -4.22 -10.13
C GLU A 103 4.58 -5.05 -8.86
N ALA A 104 3.85 -4.78 -7.77
CA ALA A 104 3.94 -5.58 -6.54
C ALA A 104 3.55 -7.04 -6.76
N ILE A 105 2.46 -7.31 -7.50
CA ILE A 105 1.99 -8.66 -7.83
C ILE A 105 3.00 -9.39 -8.72
N GLN A 106 3.57 -8.71 -9.71
CA GLN A 106 4.64 -9.28 -10.55
C GLN A 106 5.87 -9.66 -9.72
N HIS A 107 6.24 -8.85 -8.74
CA HIS A 107 7.34 -9.13 -7.83
C HIS A 107 7.06 -10.34 -6.93
N THR A 108 5.85 -10.43 -6.35
CA THR A 108 5.49 -11.55 -5.45
C THR A 108 4.00 -11.89 -5.54
N PRO A 109 3.60 -12.79 -6.48
CA PRO A 109 2.20 -13.08 -6.77
C PRO A 109 1.49 -13.92 -5.70
N THR A 110 2.21 -14.36 -4.67
CA THR A 110 1.66 -15.20 -3.59
C THR A 110 1.14 -14.40 -2.39
N VAL A 111 1.28 -13.07 -2.39
CA VAL A 111 0.83 -12.23 -1.28
C VAL A 111 -0.64 -11.82 -1.48
N ILE A 112 -1.53 -12.39 -0.67
CA ILE A 112 -2.98 -12.24 -0.80
C ILE A 112 -3.46 -10.81 -0.56
N ASP A 113 -2.77 -10.07 0.32
CA ASP A 113 -3.07 -8.66 0.58
C ASP A 113 -3.02 -7.80 -0.69
N LEU A 114 -2.15 -8.14 -1.66
CA LEU A 114 -2.03 -7.39 -2.92
C LEU A 114 -3.32 -7.44 -3.74
N TYR A 115 -3.91 -8.63 -3.84
CA TYR A 115 -5.15 -8.88 -4.56
C TYR A 115 -6.34 -8.21 -3.87
N SER A 116 -6.34 -8.23 -2.53
CA SER A 116 -7.35 -7.53 -1.72
C SER A 116 -7.30 -6.01 -1.93
N VAL A 117 -6.10 -5.43 -2.00
CA VAL A 117 -5.92 -4.00 -2.30
C VAL A 117 -6.28 -3.68 -3.75
N LYS A 118 -5.84 -4.47 -4.73
CA LYS A 118 -6.19 -4.26 -6.14
C LYS A 118 -7.71 -4.35 -6.37
N SER A 119 -8.40 -5.28 -5.71
CA SER A 119 -9.87 -5.37 -5.75
C SER A 119 -10.52 -4.10 -5.20
N ARG A 120 -10.00 -3.54 -4.10
CA ARG A 120 -10.48 -2.28 -3.54
C ARG A 120 -10.27 -1.10 -4.50
N ILE A 121 -9.12 -1.02 -5.16
CA ILE A 121 -8.80 0.01 -6.15
C ILE A 121 -9.77 -0.06 -7.33
N LEU A 122 -9.97 -1.24 -7.93
CA LEU A 122 -10.92 -1.45 -9.03
C LEU A 122 -12.34 -1.01 -8.65
N LYS A 123 -12.76 -1.35 -7.43
CA LYS A 123 -14.05 -0.91 -6.89
C LYS A 123 -14.13 0.62 -6.77
N HIS A 124 -13.08 1.31 -6.33
CA HIS A 124 -13.08 2.78 -6.30
C HIS A 124 -13.04 3.41 -7.70
N ALA A 125 -12.40 2.74 -8.67
CA ALA A 125 -12.41 3.13 -10.08
C ALA A 125 -13.75 2.88 -10.78
N GLY A 126 -14.69 2.19 -10.13
CA GLY A 126 -16.04 1.90 -10.65
C GLY A 126 -16.15 0.57 -11.41
N ASP A 127 -15.08 -0.22 -11.49
CA ASP A 127 -15.10 -1.56 -12.10
C ASP A 127 -15.45 -2.62 -11.05
N PHE A 128 -16.74 -2.69 -10.71
CA PHE A 128 -17.24 -3.61 -9.70
C PHE A 128 -17.11 -5.08 -10.11
N VAL A 129 -17.27 -5.39 -11.41
CA VAL A 129 -17.17 -6.76 -11.94
C VAL A 129 -15.75 -7.27 -11.80
N ALA A 130 -14.75 -6.50 -12.24
CA ALA A 130 -13.35 -6.88 -12.07
C ALA A 130 -12.95 -6.94 -10.60
N ALA A 131 -13.46 -6.01 -9.77
CA ALA A 131 -13.22 -6.03 -8.33
C ALA A 131 -13.76 -7.32 -7.67
N ALA A 132 -14.95 -7.79 -8.05
CA ALA A 132 -15.54 -9.03 -7.55
C ALA A 132 -14.77 -10.27 -8.01
N SER A 133 -14.42 -10.34 -9.29
CA SER A 133 -13.60 -11.43 -9.84
C SER A 133 -12.27 -11.55 -9.09
N LEU A 134 -11.60 -10.43 -8.84
CA LEU A 134 -10.30 -10.42 -8.16
C LEU A 134 -10.42 -10.74 -6.66
N ALA A 135 -11.52 -10.36 -6.03
CA ALA A 135 -11.78 -10.74 -4.63
C ALA A 135 -12.04 -12.25 -4.48
N ASP A 136 -12.69 -12.88 -5.47
CA ASP A 136 -12.84 -14.34 -5.50
C ASP A 136 -11.50 -15.06 -5.74
N GLU A 137 -10.62 -14.50 -6.59
CA GLU A 137 -9.26 -15.01 -6.76
C GLU A 137 -8.49 -14.96 -5.43
N ALA A 138 -8.50 -13.83 -4.72
CA ALA A 138 -7.88 -13.70 -3.40
C ALA A 138 -8.45 -14.71 -2.39
N ARG A 139 -9.77 -14.94 -2.40
CA ARG A 139 -10.44 -15.95 -1.57
C ARG A 139 -9.96 -17.36 -1.88
N CYS A 140 -9.73 -17.68 -3.15
CA CYS A 140 -9.23 -18.99 -3.56
C CYS A 140 -7.78 -19.25 -3.10
N MET A 141 -7.00 -18.20 -2.83
CA MET A 141 -5.63 -18.33 -2.29
C MET A 141 -5.60 -18.72 -0.82
N ASP A 142 -6.63 -18.35 -0.03
CA ASP A 142 -6.80 -18.80 1.36
C ASP A 142 -8.28 -19.06 1.68
N LEU A 143 -8.69 -20.31 1.44
CA LEU A 143 -10.06 -20.76 1.68
C LEU A 143 -10.44 -20.80 3.17
N ALA A 144 -9.46 -20.83 4.07
CA ALA A 144 -9.69 -20.91 5.51
C ALA A 144 -9.93 -19.54 6.14
N ASP A 145 -9.47 -18.45 5.51
CA ASP A 145 -9.64 -17.10 6.02
C ASP A 145 -11.08 -16.59 5.85
N ARG A 146 -11.79 -16.47 6.99
CA ARG A 146 -13.18 -15.99 7.03
C ARG A 146 -13.33 -14.52 6.63
N TYR A 147 -12.32 -13.69 6.91
CA TYR A 147 -12.34 -12.27 6.56
C TYR A 147 -12.30 -12.11 5.03
N ILE A 148 -11.39 -12.81 4.35
CA ILE A 148 -11.27 -12.76 2.88
C ILE A 148 -12.54 -13.31 2.22
N ASN A 149 -13.09 -14.41 2.74
CA ASN A 149 -14.40 -14.92 2.31
C ASN A 149 -15.52 -13.86 2.40
N SER A 150 -15.56 -13.09 3.49
CA SER A 150 -16.58 -12.06 3.70
C SER A 150 -16.41 -10.87 2.75
N GLU A 151 -15.17 -10.44 2.49
CA GLU A 151 -14.90 -9.38 1.52
C GLU A 151 -15.22 -9.80 0.08
N SER A 152 -14.98 -11.06 -0.30
CA SER A 152 -15.36 -11.60 -1.61
C SER A 152 -16.88 -11.54 -1.82
N VAL A 153 -17.67 -12.04 -0.88
CA VAL A 153 -19.15 -11.99 -0.93
C VAL A 153 -19.64 -10.55 -1.02
N LYS A 154 -19.06 -9.64 -0.23
CA LYS A 154 -19.41 -8.21 -0.27
C LYS A 154 -19.16 -7.60 -1.64
N ARG A 155 -18.06 -7.95 -2.33
CA ARG A 155 -17.78 -7.43 -3.68
C ARG A 155 -18.75 -8.00 -4.71
N MET A 156 -19.11 -9.28 -4.63
CA MET A 156 -20.13 -9.88 -5.49
C MET A 156 -21.46 -9.13 -5.39
N LEU A 157 -21.94 -8.86 -4.16
CA LEU A 157 -23.17 -8.09 -3.94
C LEU A 157 -23.11 -6.65 -4.49
N GLN A 158 -21.93 -6.05 -4.53
CA GLN A 158 -21.72 -4.71 -5.10
C GLN A 158 -21.69 -4.71 -6.63
N ALA A 159 -21.31 -5.81 -7.26
CA ALA A 159 -21.29 -5.94 -8.73
C ALA A 159 -22.68 -6.21 -9.32
N ASP A 160 -23.61 -6.73 -8.51
CA ASP A 160 -25.00 -7.03 -8.89
C ASP A 160 -25.98 -5.85 -8.71
N GLN A 161 -25.49 -4.67 -8.27
CA GLN A 161 -26.28 -3.45 -8.08
C GLN A 161 -26.05 -2.43 -9.19
#